data_AF-A0A1Y2QKK4-F1
#
_entry.id   AF-A0A1Y2QKK4-F1
#
_cell.length_a   1.000
_cell.length_b   1.000
_cell.length_c   1.000
_cell.angle_alpha   90.00
_cell.angle_beta   90.00
_cell.angle_gamma   90.00
#
_symmetry.space_group_name_H-M   'P 1'
#
loop_
_entity.id
_entity.type
_entity.pdbx_description
1 polymer ?
#
loop_
_entity_poly.entity_id
_entity_poly.type
_entity_poly.pdbx_seq_one_letter_code
_entity_poly.pdbx_strand_id
1 'polypeptide(L)'
;MNTKPYFTSAKVATVPENSTAIFYTATGIDPEGDPVSFRVTGGDDAAFFQITPSGQLSFRNPVDFEVPADKDKDNKYIVELTINDPAGLGEGLILAVTVTDVATGSYHVRRVASGFTQPVYATGMTDGSGRMLVVQKAGRIRVVDPDSGVIAETPFLDVSGQVSTDGQRGLLGLALAPDFATSGVAYVFLSNTAGDIEIRRYATPAADRSQLDPATVKLVLRIPHAVSNINYGGWLGFSPNDGLLYIATGDADDCGTGVTTLAVATRCNAQASALLGKVLRIDPARDDFPDDVDRNYGLPATNRDSISILRGFRNPYRASFDRAFPRNFWVGDIGQGAQEEVDLVQIKNTYVGNNYHQDEQFDWPLLEGDVVHVSDISYLRGAGYSRFTWNHGNGDYNANAIVGGYVYRGPAESLQGIYIAGDYSSGRIFGIRNDGVSAGLRLTASFRPDAGSIDHISSFGEDQRGNLYIVDYDGELFVVMPG
;
A
#
# COMPACT_ATOMS: atom_id res chain seq x y z
N MET A 1 32.89 -14.72 62.14
CA MET A 1 31.67 -15.46 61.79
C MET A 1 31.49 -15.25 60.31
N ASN A 2 31.00 -16.25 59.57
CA ASN A 2 30.72 -16.07 58.16
C ASN A 2 29.41 -15.27 58.01
N THR A 3 29.42 -14.16 57.28
CA THR A 3 28.22 -13.33 57.07
C THR A 3 27.64 -13.63 55.70
N LYS A 4 26.31 -13.61 55.56
CA LYS A 4 25.70 -13.86 54.24
C LYS A 4 26.13 -12.77 53.23
N PRO A 5 26.39 -13.12 51.96
CA PRO A 5 26.56 -12.14 50.91
C PRO A 5 25.25 -11.42 50.61
N TYR A 6 25.35 -10.22 50.01
CA TYR A 6 24.20 -9.40 49.63
C TYR A 6 24.33 -8.81 48.23
N PHE A 7 23.20 -8.59 47.56
CA PHE A 7 23.17 -7.98 46.23
C PHE A 7 23.46 -6.48 46.27
N THR A 8 24.18 -5.99 45.25
CA THR A 8 24.41 -4.56 44.99
C THR A 8 23.77 -4.08 43.67
N SER A 9 23.21 -5.02 42.91
CA SER A 9 22.57 -4.78 41.61
C SER A 9 21.09 -4.37 41.75
N ALA A 10 20.52 -3.80 40.68
CA ALA A 10 19.17 -3.23 40.69
C ALA A 10 18.07 -4.30 40.78
N LYS A 11 16.89 -3.91 41.28
CA LYS A 11 15.70 -4.80 41.36
C LYS A 11 14.81 -4.78 40.12
N VAL A 12 15.18 -3.98 39.12
CA VAL A 12 14.45 -3.84 37.87
C VAL A 12 15.42 -3.86 36.70
N ALA A 13 14.98 -4.43 35.58
CA ALA A 13 15.68 -4.39 34.31
C ALA A 13 14.67 -4.16 33.18
N THR A 14 15.16 -3.66 32.05
CA THR A 14 14.39 -3.57 30.80
C THR A 14 15.16 -4.29 29.72
N VAL A 15 14.45 -4.94 28.81
CA VAL A 15 15.06 -5.64 27.69
C VAL A 15 14.12 -5.54 26.49
N PRO A 16 14.66 -5.27 25.29
CA PRO A 16 13.88 -5.38 24.06
C PRO A 16 13.41 -6.81 23.82
N GLU A 17 12.19 -6.99 23.33
CA GLU A 17 11.69 -8.32 22.92
C GLU A 17 12.60 -9.01 21.89
N ASN A 18 12.39 -10.30 21.67
CA ASN A 18 13.17 -11.14 20.76
C ASN A 18 14.68 -11.26 21.09
N SER A 19 15.13 -10.69 22.21
CA SER A 19 16.53 -10.74 22.64
C SER A 19 16.88 -12.04 23.37
N THR A 20 18.01 -12.65 22.98
CA THR A 20 18.68 -13.73 23.74
C THR A 20 20.00 -13.27 24.36
N ALA A 21 20.34 -11.99 24.22
CA ALA A 21 21.57 -11.42 24.76
C ALA A 21 21.53 -11.31 26.29
N ILE A 22 22.70 -11.18 26.91
CA ILE A 22 22.80 -10.79 28.31
C ILE A 22 22.29 -9.35 28.45
N PHE A 23 21.18 -9.17 29.16
CA PHE A 23 20.57 -7.84 29.38
C PHE A 23 20.69 -7.36 30.83
N TYR A 24 21.17 -8.23 31.73
CA TYR A 24 21.34 -7.90 33.14
C TYR A 24 22.56 -8.63 33.72
N THR A 25 23.30 -7.96 34.60
CA THR A 25 24.42 -8.56 35.35
C THR A 25 24.16 -8.41 36.84
N ALA A 26 23.92 -9.53 37.50
CA ALA A 26 23.81 -9.60 38.95
C ALA A 26 25.18 -9.33 39.59
N THR A 27 25.22 -8.41 40.54
CA THR A 27 26.39 -8.09 41.35
C THR A 27 26.03 -8.14 42.82
N GLY A 28 27.03 -8.47 43.65
CA GLY A 28 26.91 -8.50 45.10
C GLY A 28 28.27 -8.59 45.78
N ILE A 29 28.26 -8.43 47.09
CA ILE A 29 29.45 -8.40 47.94
C ILE A 29 29.24 -9.37 49.09
N ASP A 30 30.29 -10.14 49.38
CA ASP A 30 30.42 -10.86 50.63
C ASP A 30 31.20 -9.98 51.64
N PRO A 31 30.70 -9.76 52.87
CA PRO A 31 31.36 -8.88 53.84
C PRO A 31 32.79 -9.29 54.22
N GLU A 32 33.10 -10.58 54.13
CA GLU A 32 34.41 -11.14 54.40
C GLU A 32 35.33 -11.13 53.16
N GLY A 33 34.79 -10.76 52.00
CA GLY A 33 35.52 -10.68 50.73
C GLY A 33 35.59 -12.01 49.96
N ASP A 34 34.79 -12.99 50.36
CA ASP A 34 34.73 -14.29 49.69
C ASP A 34 34.10 -14.19 48.29
N PRO A 35 34.49 -15.07 47.35
CA PRO A 35 33.90 -15.09 46.01
C PRO A 35 32.44 -15.52 46.05
N VAL A 36 31.58 -14.78 45.36
CA VAL A 36 30.14 -15.04 45.28
C VAL A 36 29.75 -15.72 43.97
N SER A 37 28.63 -16.44 44.00
CA SER A 37 28.02 -17.06 42.81
C SER A 37 26.52 -16.82 42.74
N PHE A 38 25.97 -16.83 41.52
CA PHE A 38 24.56 -16.51 41.27
C PHE A 38 23.79 -17.66 40.64
N ARG A 39 22.50 -17.79 41.00
CA ARG A 39 21.58 -18.81 40.47
C ARG A 39 20.16 -18.26 40.32
N VAL A 40 19.41 -18.75 39.34
CA VAL A 40 17.94 -18.60 39.29
C VAL A 40 17.34 -19.68 40.19
N THR A 41 16.53 -19.29 41.16
CA THR A 41 15.98 -20.19 42.19
C THR A 41 14.45 -20.19 42.25
N GLY A 42 13.79 -19.19 41.66
CA GLY A 42 12.34 -19.08 41.67
C GLY A 42 11.82 -17.89 40.86
N GLY A 43 10.62 -17.42 41.22
CA GLY A 43 9.85 -16.43 40.47
C GLY A 43 8.78 -17.06 39.58
N ASP A 44 7.72 -16.31 39.30
CA ASP A 44 6.59 -16.79 38.50
C ASP A 44 7.01 -17.15 37.07
N ASP A 45 8.06 -16.52 36.55
CA ASP A 45 8.56 -16.68 35.19
C ASP A 45 9.96 -17.31 35.13
N ALA A 46 10.38 -18.00 36.21
CA ALA A 46 11.72 -18.57 36.35
C ALA A 46 12.15 -19.46 35.17
N ALA A 47 11.20 -20.18 34.57
CA ALA A 47 11.45 -21.11 33.47
C ALA A 47 11.98 -20.41 32.21
N PHE A 48 11.74 -19.10 32.06
CA PHE A 48 12.19 -18.32 30.92
C PHE A 48 13.66 -17.87 31.03
N PHE A 49 14.29 -17.93 32.21
CA PHE A 49 15.61 -17.34 32.43
C PHE A 49 16.74 -18.35 32.65
N GLN A 50 17.95 -17.93 32.29
CA GLN A 50 19.21 -18.59 32.64
C GLN A 50 20.22 -17.57 33.14
N ILE A 51 21.06 -17.97 34.10
CA ILE A 51 22.13 -17.13 34.65
C ILE A 51 23.43 -17.92 34.77
N THR A 52 24.56 -17.27 34.49
CA THR A 52 25.88 -17.84 34.78
C THR A 52 26.24 -17.70 36.27
N PRO A 53 27.15 -18.51 36.83
CA PRO A 53 27.63 -18.31 38.20
C PRO A 53 28.27 -16.93 38.43
N SER A 54 28.75 -16.26 37.38
CA SER A 54 29.29 -14.89 37.41
C SER A 54 28.23 -13.79 37.33
N GLY A 55 26.95 -14.14 37.23
CA GLY A 55 25.83 -13.20 37.34
C GLY A 55 25.25 -12.72 36.01
N GLN A 56 25.69 -13.23 34.86
CA GLN A 56 25.16 -12.81 33.55
C GLN A 56 23.81 -13.48 33.29
N LEU A 57 22.73 -12.70 33.25
CA LEU A 57 21.35 -13.15 33.09
C LEU A 57 20.86 -12.91 31.65
N SER A 58 20.18 -13.91 31.07
CA SER A 58 19.46 -13.82 29.80
C SER A 58 18.17 -14.62 29.82
N PHE A 59 17.34 -14.46 28.79
CA PHE A 59 16.27 -15.40 28.48
C PHE A 59 16.86 -16.68 27.88
N ARG A 60 16.16 -17.80 28.06
CA ARG A 60 16.46 -19.10 27.43
C ARG A 60 16.00 -19.14 25.98
N ASN A 61 14.84 -18.56 25.71
CA ASN A 61 14.25 -18.40 24.39
C ASN A 61 13.81 -16.94 24.22
N PRO A 62 13.81 -16.40 22.99
CA PRO A 62 13.20 -15.10 22.70
C PRO A 62 11.76 -15.03 23.21
N VAL A 63 11.34 -13.86 23.72
CA VAL A 63 9.97 -13.56 24.16
C VAL A 63 9.38 -12.46 23.26
N ASP A 64 8.09 -12.53 22.98
CA ASP A 64 7.33 -11.69 22.04
C ASP A 64 6.45 -10.72 22.85
N PHE A 65 6.51 -9.42 22.55
CA PHE A 65 5.77 -8.38 23.28
C PHE A 65 4.27 -8.37 22.93
N GLU A 66 3.91 -8.64 21.67
CA GLU A 66 2.52 -8.73 21.21
C GLU A 66 1.82 -10.01 21.68
N VAL A 67 2.60 -11.05 21.99
CA VAL A 67 2.11 -12.33 22.55
C VAL A 67 2.85 -12.64 23.86
N PRO A 68 2.55 -11.91 24.97
CA PRO A 68 3.27 -12.06 26.22
C PRO A 68 3.21 -13.49 26.75
N ALA A 69 4.35 -14.07 27.10
CA ALA A 69 4.45 -15.46 27.58
C ALA A 69 4.48 -15.57 29.11
N ASP A 70 4.71 -14.45 29.79
CA ASP A 70 4.62 -14.26 31.23
C ASP A 70 3.26 -14.71 31.79
N LYS A 71 3.24 -14.94 33.10
CA LYS A 71 2.11 -15.57 33.79
C LYS A 71 0.82 -14.75 33.73
N ASP A 72 0.90 -13.44 33.88
CA ASP A 72 -0.24 -12.51 33.93
C ASP A 72 -0.43 -11.65 32.67
N LYS A 73 0.44 -11.84 31.67
CA LYS A 73 0.31 -11.25 30.31
C LYS A 73 0.45 -9.74 30.27
N ASP A 74 1.30 -9.17 31.13
CA ASP A 74 1.51 -7.72 31.26
C ASP A 74 2.87 -7.24 30.75
N ASN A 75 3.66 -8.15 30.15
CA ASN A 75 5.03 -7.91 29.66
C ASN A 75 6.07 -7.63 30.77
N LYS A 76 5.78 -8.03 32.02
CA LYS A 76 6.67 -7.87 33.16
C LYS A 76 6.98 -9.22 33.82
N TYR A 77 8.11 -9.78 33.44
CA TYR A 77 8.56 -11.08 33.89
C TYR A 77 9.21 -11.00 35.28
N ILE A 78 8.82 -11.88 36.19
CA ILE A 78 9.30 -11.92 37.57
C ILE A 78 10.20 -13.14 37.80
N VAL A 79 11.46 -12.89 38.16
CA VAL A 79 12.47 -13.92 38.45
C VAL A 79 13.12 -13.70 39.82
N GLU A 80 13.32 -14.77 40.57
CA GLU A 80 14.06 -14.77 41.84
C GLU A 80 15.49 -15.30 41.62
N LEU A 81 16.47 -14.46 41.99
CA LEU A 81 17.89 -14.78 41.95
C LEU A 81 18.42 -15.02 43.35
N THR A 82 19.34 -15.96 43.52
CA THR A 82 20.09 -16.15 44.77
C THR A 82 21.57 -15.88 44.57
N ILE A 83 22.16 -15.15 45.52
CA ILE A 83 23.61 -14.98 45.67
C ILE A 83 24.10 -15.92 46.78
N ASN A 84 25.19 -16.64 46.54
CA ASN A 84 25.78 -17.59 47.50
C ASN A 84 27.29 -17.39 47.67
N ASP A 85 27.78 -17.58 48.88
CA ASP A 85 29.20 -17.71 49.21
C ASP A 85 29.65 -19.20 49.11
N PRO A 86 30.96 -19.51 49.28
CA PRO A 86 31.45 -20.89 49.24
C PRO A 86 30.98 -21.77 50.42
N ALA A 87 30.53 -21.17 51.52
CA ALA A 87 30.01 -21.87 52.69
C ALA A 87 28.50 -22.21 52.56
N GLY A 88 27.85 -21.74 51.49
CA GLY A 88 26.44 -21.96 51.20
C GLY A 88 25.48 -20.96 51.86
N LEU A 89 25.96 -19.89 52.51
CA LEU A 89 25.09 -18.80 52.92
C LEU A 89 24.68 -17.98 51.71
N GLY A 90 23.48 -17.41 51.74
CA GLY A 90 22.99 -16.64 50.62
C GLY A 90 21.77 -15.78 50.91
N GLU A 91 21.45 -14.93 49.94
CA GLU A 91 20.30 -14.01 49.95
C GLU A 91 19.56 -14.07 48.62
N GLY A 92 18.25 -13.80 48.64
CA GLY A 92 17.39 -13.75 47.46
C GLY A 92 17.11 -12.32 46.98
N LEU A 93 16.92 -12.15 45.67
CA LEU A 93 16.52 -10.91 45.01
C LEU A 93 15.38 -11.22 44.04
N ILE A 94 14.23 -10.57 44.22
CA ILE A 94 13.17 -10.55 43.21
C ILE A 94 13.51 -9.45 42.21
N LEU A 95 13.73 -9.84 40.95
CA LEU A 95 13.98 -8.96 39.82
C LEU A 95 12.74 -8.92 38.93
N ALA A 96 12.26 -7.71 38.63
CA ALA A 96 11.24 -7.49 37.61
C ALA A 96 11.91 -7.08 36.29
N VAL A 97 11.65 -7.82 35.22
CA VAL A 97 12.17 -7.56 33.88
C VAL A 97 11.02 -7.10 32.99
N THR A 98 10.99 -5.84 32.62
CA THR A 98 10.02 -5.33 31.65
C THR A 98 10.52 -5.58 30.25
N VAL A 99 9.77 -6.35 29.48
CA VAL A 99 10.00 -6.51 28.04
C VAL A 99 9.43 -5.28 27.36
N THR A 100 10.26 -4.58 26.62
CA THR A 100 9.83 -3.44 25.81
C THR A 100 9.55 -3.92 24.40
N ASP A 101 8.41 -3.49 23.87
CA ASP A 101 8.07 -3.56 22.45
C ASP A 101 9.28 -3.12 21.63
N VAL A 102 9.75 -4.03 20.79
CA VAL A 102 10.56 -3.68 19.64
C VAL A 102 9.58 -3.79 18.51
N ALA A 103 9.19 -2.66 17.91
CA ALA A 103 8.42 -2.69 16.68
C ALA A 103 9.14 -3.60 15.68
N THR A 104 8.72 -4.86 15.59
CA THR A 104 9.52 -5.88 14.94
C THR A 104 9.23 -5.86 13.46
N GLY A 105 10.28 -5.88 12.66
CA GLY A 105 10.15 -6.20 11.25
C GLY A 105 11.49 -6.21 10.53
N SER A 106 11.74 -7.26 9.77
CA SER A 106 12.67 -7.37 8.61
C SER A 106 12.56 -6.24 7.56
N TYR A 107 11.97 -5.11 7.89
CA TYR A 107 11.84 -3.90 7.09
C TYR A 107 11.62 -2.68 7.99
N HIS A 108 11.92 -1.49 7.46
CA HIS A 108 11.59 -0.20 8.06
C HIS A 108 11.04 0.74 6.98
N VAL A 109 10.25 1.73 7.39
CA VAL A 109 9.77 2.77 6.46
C VAL A 109 10.64 4.00 6.62
N ARG A 110 11.26 4.42 5.53
CA ARG A 110 12.11 5.60 5.47
C ARG A 110 11.42 6.72 4.71
N ARG A 111 11.45 7.94 5.24
CA ARG A 111 11.06 9.12 4.47
C ARG A 111 12.10 9.40 3.38
N VAL A 112 11.62 9.49 2.14
CA VAL A 112 12.44 9.82 0.97
C VAL A 112 12.61 11.32 0.84
N ALA A 113 11.49 12.04 0.80
CA ALA A 113 11.48 13.49 0.61
C ALA A 113 10.17 14.10 1.14
N SER A 114 10.19 15.41 1.38
CA SER A 114 9.02 16.21 1.72
C SER A 114 8.99 17.50 0.89
N GLY A 115 7.85 18.20 0.90
CA GLY A 115 7.65 19.45 0.17
C GLY A 115 6.99 19.30 -1.20
N PHE A 116 6.40 18.13 -1.48
CA PHE A 116 5.47 17.99 -2.60
C PHE A 116 4.16 18.73 -2.29
N THR A 117 3.45 19.16 -3.31
CA THR A 117 2.13 19.81 -3.16
C THR A 117 1.05 18.86 -3.65
N GLN A 118 0.25 18.30 -2.73
CA GLN A 118 -0.84 17.38 -3.04
C GLN A 118 -0.39 16.28 -4.03
N PRO A 119 0.66 15.51 -3.69
CA PRO A 119 1.05 14.38 -4.52
C PRO A 119 -0.09 13.37 -4.54
N VAL A 120 -0.32 12.75 -5.70
CA VAL A 120 -1.41 11.80 -5.90
C VAL A 120 -0.93 10.48 -6.48
N TYR A 121 0.28 10.41 -7.04
CA TYR A 121 0.84 9.18 -7.59
C TYR A 121 2.37 9.25 -7.61
N ALA A 122 3.04 8.11 -7.51
CA ALA A 122 4.48 8.01 -7.71
C ALA A 122 4.84 6.72 -8.45
N THR A 123 5.91 6.77 -9.25
CA THR A 123 6.42 5.59 -9.97
C THR A 123 7.90 5.75 -10.29
N GLY A 124 8.63 4.62 -10.35
CA GLY A 124 10.03 4.60 -10.78
C GLY A 124 10.18 4.94 -12.26
N MET A 125 11.15 5.79 -12.56
CA MET A 125 11.52 6.13 -13.93
C MET A 125 12.17 4.93 -14.61
N THR A 126 11.65 4.54 -15.77
CA THR A 126 12.09 3.32 -16.48
C THR A 126 13.22 3.56 -17.47
N ASP A 127 14.03 4.60 -17.24
CA ASP A 127 15.23 4.95 -18.03
C ASP A 127 16.54 4.37 -17.43
N GLY A 128 16.43 3.60 -16.34
CA GLY A 128 17.58 3.03 -15.62
C GLY A 128 18.28 4.01 -14.66
N SER A 129 17.77 5.24 -14.51
CA SER A 129 18.35 6.24 -13.60
C SER A 129 18.09 5.97 -12.12
N GLY A 130 17.11 5.13 -11.79
CA GLY A 130 16.67 4.89 -10.41
C GLY A 130 15.86 6.05 -9.80
N ARG A 131 15.60 7.12 -10.55
CA ARG A 131 14.79 8.26 -10.09
C ARG A 131 13.32 7.89 -9.98
N MET A 132 12.59 8.59 -9.12
CA MET A 132 11.14 8.50 -8.99
C MET A 132 10.47 9.73 -9.61
N LEU A 133 9.29 9.52 -10.18
CA LEU A 133 8.38 10.55 -10.67
C LEU A 133 7.22 10.67 -9.70
N VAL A 134 6.92 11.89 -9.23
CA VAL A 134 5.82 12.19 -8.29
C VAL A 134 4.82 13.12 -8.98
N VAL A 135 3.61 12.63 -9.19
CA VAL A 135 2.50 13.37 -9.81
C VAL A 135 1.82 14.22 -8.75
N GLN A 136 1.72 15.52 -9.00
CA GLN A 136 1.00 16.46 -8.14
C GLN A 136 -0.31 16.88 -8.80
N LYS A 137 -1.39 16.90 -8.01
CA LYS A 137 -2.75 17.18 -8.46
C LYS A 137 -2.86 18.43 -9.33
N ALA A 138 -2.11 19.48 -8.98
CA ALA A 138 -2.12 20.77 -9.68
C ALA A 138 -1.40 20.77 -11.06
N GLY A 139 -1.11 19.61 -11.65
CA GLY A 139 -0.62 19.53 -13.03
C GLY A 139 0.89 19.48 -13.19
N ARG A 140 1.65 19.14 -12.14
CA ARG A 140 3.11 19.00 -12.22
C ARG A 140 3.55 17.58 -11.90
N ILE A 141 4.54 17.09 -12.62
CA ILE A 141 5.26 15.85 -12.28
C ILE A 141 6.65 16.23 -11.83
N ARG A 142 7.00 15.92 -10.58
CA ARG A 142 8.33 16.19 -10.00
C ARG A 142 9.23 14.97 -10.14
N VAL A 143 10.53 15.21 -10.29
CA VAL A 143 11.55 14.15 -10.25
C VAL A 143 12.23 14.19 -8.90
N VAL A 144 12.37 13.04 -8.25
CA VAL A 144 13.10 12.91 -6.98
C VAL A 144 14.09 11.75 -7.08
N ASP A 145 15.28 11.97 -6.54
CA ASP A 145 16.26 10.92 -6.32
C ASP A 145 15.93 10.23 -4.98
N PRO A 146 15.59 8.93 -4.97
CA PRO A 146 15.11 8.27 -3.75
C PRO A 146 16.21 7.98 -2.70
N ASP A 147 17.49 8.04 -3.10
CA ASP A 147 18.63 7.80 -2.21
C ASP A 147 19.04 9.08 -1.49
N SER A 148 19.06 10.21 -2.19
CA SER A 148 19.44 11.52 -1.63
C SER A 148 18.26 12.36 -1.14
N GLY A 149 17.04 12.05 -1.56
CA GLY A 149 15.84 12.86 -1.29
C GLY A 149 15.77 14.18 -2.06
N VAL A 150 16.71 14.44 -2.98
CA VAL A 150 16.75 15.69 -3.75
C VAL A 150 15.63 15.70 -4.78
N ILE A 151 14.79 16.73 -4.69
CA ILE A 151 13.73 17.01 -5.68
C ILE A 151 14.29 17.99 -6.72
N ALA A 152 14.18 17.63 -8.01
CA ALA A 152 14.61 18.51 -9.10
C ALA A 152 13.81 19.83 -9.12
N GLU A 153 14.50 20.93 -9.42
CA GLU A 153 13.88 22.25 -9.58
C GLU A 153 12.92 22.29 -10.78
N THR A 154 13.36 21.76 -11.92
CA THR A 154 12.53 21.65 -13.13
C THR A 154 11.63 20.41 -13.03
N PRO A 155 10.31 20.53 -13.25
CA PRO A 155 9.42 19.38 -13.28
C PRO A 155 9.63 18.55 -14.55
N PHE A 156 9.39 17.25 -14.45
CA PHE A 156 9.33 16.33 -15.59
C PHE A 156 8.25 16.73 -16.59
N LEU A 157 7.13 17.28 -16.12
CA LEU A 157 6.06 17.84 -16.94
C LEU A 157 5.33 18.93 -16.14
N ASP A 158 4.97 20.02 -16.80
CA ASP A 158 4.07 21.04 -16.27
C ASP A 158 2.90 21.29 -17.24
N VAL A 159 1.70 20.94 -16.79
CA VAL A 159 0.40 21.16 -17.45
C VAL A 159 -0.56 21.93 -16.53
N SER A 160 -0.06 22.66 -15.54
CA SER A 160 -0.89 23.29 -14.51
C SER A 160 -1.93 24.26 -15.05
N GLY A 161 -1.65 24.90 -16.20
CA GLY A 161 -2.60 25.78 -16.90
C GLY A 161 -3.65 25.06 -17.75
N GLN A 162 -3.66 23.73 -17.77
CA GLN A 162 -4.51 22.91 -18.66
C GLN A 162 -5.42 21.95 -17.88
N VAL A 163 -5.39 22.01 -16.55
CA VAL A 163 -6.17 21.13 -15.67
C VAL A 163 -7.08 21.95 -14.76
N SER A 164 -8.26 21.41 -14.43
CA SER A 164 -9.02 21.89 -13.27
C SER A 164 -8.56 21.12 -12.02
N THR A 165 -8.68 21.73 -10.84
CA THR A 165 -8.24 21.14 -9.56
C THR A 165 -9.33 21.13 -8.48
N ASP A 166 -10.56 21.51 -8.82
CA ASP A 166 -11.70 21.48 -7.91
C ASP A 166 -12.17 20.04 -7.64
N GLY A 167 -12.61 19.75 -6.40
CA GLY A 167 -12.99 18.39 -6.02
C GLY A 167 -11.85 17.39 -6.20
N GLN A 168 -12.10 16.30 -6.91
CA GLN A 168 -11.12 15.25 -7.24
C GLN A 168 -10.41 15.48 -8.59
N ARG A 169 -10.66 16.60 -9.27
CA ARG A 169 -10.01 16.94 -10.55
C ARG A 169 -8.53 17.24 -10.37
N GLY A 170 -7.75 17.03 -11.43
CA GLY A 170 -6.33 17.38 -11.48
C GLY A 170 -5.59 16.59 -12.54
N LEU A 171 -4.26 16.58 -12.43
CA LEU A 171 -3.41 15.55 -13.02
C LEU A 171 -3.36 14.37 -12.03
N LEU A 172 -3.91 13.23 -12.43
CA LEU A 172 -4.24 12.14 -11.50
C LEU A 172 -3.39 10.88 -11.69
N GLY A 173 -2.80 10.69 -12.87
CA GLY A 173 -2.03 9.48 -13.17
C GLY A 173 -0.95 9.68 -14.22
N LEU A 174 0.03 8.78 -14.20
CA LEU A 174 1.14 8.69 -15.15
C LEU A 174 1.42 7.23 -15.48
N ALA A 175 1.64 6.92 -16.75
CA ALA A 175 2.24 5.67 -17.20
C ALA A 175 3.38 5.94 -18.19
N LEU A 176 4.57 5.44 -17.89
CA LEU A 176 5.67 5.40 -18.85
C LEU A 176 5.41 4.26 -19.85
N ALA A 177 5.65 4.50 -21.14
CA ALA A 177 5.56 3.43 -22.13
C ALA A 177 6.52 2.27 -21.77
N PRO A 178 6.20 1.01 -22.11
CA PRO A 178 7.07 -0.13 -21.80
C PRO A 178 8.50 0.03 -22.36
N ASP A 179 8.63 0.78 -23.45
CA ASP A 179 9.89 1.08 -24.14
C ASP A 179 10.45 2.48 -23.82
N PHE A 180 9.99 3.15 -22.75
CA PHE A 180 10.29 4.55 -22.41
C PHE A 180 11.78 4.91 -22.46
N ALA A 181 12.69 4.02 -22.03
CA ALA A 181 14.13 4.25 -22.14
C ALA A 181 14.55 4.63 -23.59
N THR A 182 13.90 4.01 -24.59
CA THR A 182 14.17 4.20 -26.01
C THR A 182 13.19 5.14 -26.71
N SER A 183 11.90 5.13 -26.35
CA SER A 183 10.88 5.96 -26.99
C SER A 183 10.74 7.34 -26.35
N GLY A 184 10.98 7.44 -25.04
CA GLY A 184 10.71 8.63 -24.25
C GLY A 184 9.23 8.93 -24.05
N VAL A 185 8.35 7.99 -24.38
CA VAL A 185 6.91 8.22 -24.43
C VAL A 185 6.25 7.97 -23.08
N ALA A 186 5.43 8.91 -22.63
CA ALA A 186 4.63 8.78 -21.43
C ALA A 186 3.19 9.21 -21.67
N TYR A 187 2.28 8.68 -20.86
CA TYR A 187 0.86 8.93 -20.89
C TYR A 187 0.42 9.49 -19.55
N VAL A 188 -0.46 10.50 -19.57
CA VAL A 188 -1.03 11.07 -18.35
C VAL A 188 -2.54 10.97 -18.37
N PHE A 189 -3.12 10.75 -17.19
CA PHE A 189 -4.54 10.92 -16.93
C PHE A 189 -4.74 12.27 -16.26
N LEU A 190 -5.55 13.14 -16.85
CA LEU A 190 -5.94 14.41 -16.24
C LEU A 190 -7.40 14.73 -16.50
N SER A 191 -7.95 15.63 -15.70
CA SER A 191 -9.18 16.35 -16.02
C SER A 191 -8.82 17.69 -16.67
N ASN A 192 -9.33 17.96 -17.86
CA ASN A 192 -9.10 19.23 -18.56
C ASN A 192 -9.85 20.39 -17.87
N THR A 193 -9.73 21.61 -18.39
CA THR A 193 -10.38 22.80 -17.81
C THR A 193 -11.91 22.78 -17.89
N ALA A 194 -12.50 21.94 -18.74
CA ALA A 194 -13.95 21.70 -18.80
C ALA A 194 -14.41 20.60 -17.82
N GLY A 195 -13.47 19.90 -17.18
CA GLY A 195 -13.74 18.79 -16.27
C GLY A 195 -13.82 17.42 -16.94
N ASP A 196 -13.57 17.31 -18.24
CA ASP A 196 -13.53 16.03 -18.96
C ASP A 196 -12.23 15.28 -18.67
N ILE A 197 -12.31 13.94 -18.64
CA ILE A 197 -11.14 13.09 -18.55
C ILE A 197 -10.41 13.09 -19.88
N GLU A 198 -9.10 13.29 -19.86
CA GLU A 198 -8.24 13.13 -21.01
C GLU A 198 -7.05 12.24 -20.69
N ILE A 199 -6.81 11.29 -21.59
CA ILE A 199 -5.55 10.57 -21.68
C ILE A 199 -4.70 11.27 -22.73
N ARG A 200 -3.55 11.79 -22.32
CA ARG A 200 -2.63 12.50 -23.23
C ARG A 200 -1.30 11.80 -23.28
N ARG A 201 -0.73 11.72 -24.48
CA ARG A 201 0.62 11.22 -24.75
C ARG A 201 1.58 12.41 -24.89
N TYR A 202 2.75 12.29 -24.30
CA TYR A 202 3.89 13.20 -24.48
C TYR A 202 5.16 12.39 -24.77
N ALA A 203 6.19 13.05 -25.27
CA ALA A 203 7.51 12.48 -25.47
C ALA A 203 8.60 13.39 -24.92
N THR A 204 9.68 12.78 -24.42
CA THR A 204 10.92 13.48 -24.11
C THR A 204 11.72 13.72 -25.40
N PRO A 205 12.58 14.76 -25.46
CA PRO A 205 13.59 14.87 -26.51
C PRO A 205 14.48 13.61 -26.56
N ALA A 206 14.84 13.14 -27.76
CA ALA A 206 15.65 11.91 -27.90
C ALA A 206 17.02 11.99 -27.20
N ALA A 207 17.59 13.18 -27.08
CA ALA A 207 18.88 13.43 -26.43
C ALA A 207 18.78 13.64 -24.90
N ASP A 208 17.58 13.83 -24.35
CA ASP A 208 17.39 14.15 -22.95
C ASP A 208 16.07 13.57 -22.40
N ARG A 209 16.17 12.64 -21.45
CA ARG A 209 15.02 12.00 -20.79
C ARG A 209 14.53 12.77 -19.56
N SER A 210 15.15 13.88 -19.19
CA SER A 210 14.87 14.60 -17.95
C SER A 210 13.50 15.30 -17.92
N GLN A 211 12.91 15.59 -19.08
CA GLN A 211 11.66 16.35 -19.19
C GLN A 211 10.84 15.93 -20.43
N LEU A 212 9.52 15.79 -20.26
CA LEU A 212 8.57 15.67 -21.37
C LEU A 212 8.37 17.04 -22.02
N ASP A 213 8.35 17.08 -23.35
CA ASP A 213 8.08 18.30 -24.11
C ASP A 213 6.56 18.49 -24.28
N PRO A 214 5.95 19.54 -23.68
CA PRO A 214 4.51 19.81 -23.83
C PRO A 214 4.07 20.01 -25.29
N ALA A 215 4.96 20.41 -26.19
CA ALA A 215 4.65 20.58 -27.61
C ALA A 215 4.41 19.25 -28.34
N THR A 216 4.83 18.12 -27.76
CA THR A 216 4.62 16.78 -28.33
C THR A 216 3.27 16.15 -27.98
N VAL A 217 2.39 16.92 -27.32
CA VAL A 217 1.09 16.44 -26.86
C VAL A 217 0.27 15.81 -27.99
N LYS A 218 -0.23 14.60 -27.74
CA LYS A 218 -1.29 13.97 -28.53
C LYS A 218 -2.42 13.55 -27.60
N LEU A 219 -3.64 14.00 -27.88
CA LEU A 219 -4.84 13.47 -27.22
C LEU A 219 -5.01 12.00 -27.65
N VAL A 220 -5.13 11.09 -26.70
CA VAL A 220 -5.35 9.66 -26.96
C VAL A 220 -6.83 9.34 -26.82
N LEU A 221 -7.46 9.80 -25.73
CA LEU A 221 -8.86 9.57 -25.45
C LEU A 221 -9.41 10.74 -24.64
N ARG A 222 -10.57 11.27 -25.03
CA ARG A 222 -11.38 12.18 -24.20
C ARG A 222 -12.67 11.49 -23.79
N ILE A 223 -13.03 11.61 -22.51
CA ILE A 223 -14.27 11.09 -21.94
C ILE A 223 -15.01 12.25 -21.25
N PRO A 224 -16.21 12.61 -21.71
CA PRO A 224 -17.02 13.63 -21.04
C PRO A 224 -17.25 13.28 -19.56
N HIS A 225 -16.95 14.23 -18.67
CA HIS A 225 -17.10 14.06 -17.21
C HIS A 225 -17.53 15.37 -16.52
N ALA A 226 -18.05 16.33 -17.28
CA ALA A 226 -18.40 17.65 -16.75
C ALA A 226 -19.56 17.68 -15.74
N VAL A 227 -20.31 16.58 -15.57
CA VAL A 227 -21.52 16.51 -14.71
C VAL A 227 -21.21 16.55 -13.21
N SER A 228 -19.98 16.19 -12.81
CA SER A 228 -19.54 16.13 -11.43
C SER A 228 -18.06 16.50 -11.30
N ASN A 229 -17.61 16.84 -10.09
CA ASN A 229 -16.20 17.04 -9.76
C ASN A 229 -15.64 15.96 -8.81
N ILE A 230 -16.34 14.83 -8.69
CA ILE A 230 -15.93 13.64 -7.92
C ILE A 230 -16.08 12.36 -8.77
N ASN A 231 -15.47 11.28 -8.30
CA ASN A 231 -15.46 9.93 -8.89
C ASN A 231 -14.81 9.88 -10.28
N TYR A 232 -13.58 10.39 -10.40
CA TYR A 232 -12.82 10.37 -11.65
C TYR A 232 -12.08 9.04 -11.90
N GLY A 233 -11.84 8.23 -10.86
CA GLY A 233 -10.80 7.21 -10.89
C GLY A 233 -9.43 7.86 -10.99
N GLY A 234 -8.71 7.63 -12.08
CA GLY A 234 -7.46 8.36 -12.37
C GLY A 234 -6.22 7.51 -12.45
N TRP A 235 -6.36 6.19 -12.40
CA TRP A 235 -5.25 5.26 -12.65
C TRP A 235 -5.11 4.96 -14.15
N LEU A 236 -3.87 4.87 -14.62
CA LEU A 236 -3.52 4.25 -15.89
C LEU A 236 -2.20 3.50 -15.77
N GLY A 237 -2.06 2.39 -16.49
CA GLY A 237 -0.86 1.56 -16.46
C GLY A 237 -0.81 0.58 -17.61
N PHE A 238 0.40 0.23 -18.04
CA PHE A 238 0.61 -0.80 -19.05
C PHE A 238 0.56 -2.18 -18.41
N SER A 239 -0.21 -3.10 -19.01
CA SER A 239 -0.20 -4.47 -18.54
C SER A 239 1.11 -5.16 -18.93
N PRO A 240 1.84 -5.77 -17.98
CA PRO A 240 3.00 -6.59 -18.31
C PRO A 240 2.63 -7.87 -19.07
N ASN A 241 1.35 -8.22 -19.15
CA ASN A 241 0.88 -9.43 -19.84
C ASN A 241 0.68 -9.24 -21.35
N ASP A 242 0.21 -8.08 -21.81
CA ASP A 242 -0.05 -7.80 -23.23
C ASP A 242 0.54 -6.49 -23.75
N GLY A 243 1.13 -5.66 -22.90
CA GLY A 243 1.72 -4.38 -23.29
C GLY A 243 0.71 -3.31 -23.68
N LEU A 244 -0.59 -3.50 -23.39
CA LEU A 244 -1.64 -2.53 -23.68
C LEU A 244 -1.88 -1.59 -22.51
N LEU A 245 -2.46 -0.42 -22.79
CA LEU A 245 -2.75 0.59 -21.78
C LEU A 245 -4.12 0.31 -21.14
N TYR A 246 -4.12 0.18 -19.82
CA TYR A 246 -5.31 0.04 -19.00
C TYR A 246 -5.60 1.38 -18.31
N ILE A 247 -6.88 1.75 -18.23
CA ILE A 247 -7.32 3.05 -17.70
C ILE A 247 -8.51 2.82 -16.78
N ALA A 248 -8.45 3.29 -15.54
CA ALA A 248 -9.54 3.18 -14.57
C ALA A 248 -10.28 4.52 -14.44
N THR A 249 -11.59 4.48 -14.67
CA THR A 249 -12.48 5.64 -14.72
C THR A 249 -13.64 5.43 -13.77
N GLY A 250 -13.89 6.40 -12.89
CA GLY A 250 -15.04 6.38 -12.00
C GLY A 250 -16.34 6.71 -12.72
N ASP A 251 -17.44 6.62 -11.98
CA ASP A 251 -18.82 6.70 -12.45
C ASP A 251 -19.38 8.13 -12.53
N ALA A 252 -18.54 9.14 -12.25
CA ALA A 252 -18.91 10.55 -12.17
C ALA A 252 -20.02 10.88 -11.15
N ASP A 253 -20.20 10.04 -10.11
CA ASP A 253 -21.31 10.11 -9.15
C ASP A 253 -22.70 9.94 -9.79
N ASP A 254 -22.78 9.64 -11.11
CA ASP A 254 -24.04 9.42 -11.85
C ASP A 254 -24.77 8.16 -11.37
N CYS A 255 -24.05 7.27 -10.69
CA CYS A 255 -24.54 6.02 -10.12
C CYS A 255 -24.52 6.01 -8.59
N GLY A 256 -24.23 7.13 -7.92
CA GLY A 256 -24.04 7.21 -6.46
C GLY A 256 -25.13 7.95 -5.68
N THR A 257 -25.61 9.10 -6.17
CA THR A 257 -26.62 9.87 -5.41
C THR A 257 -28.06 9.59 -5.89
N GLY A 258 -28.69 8.57 -5.29
CA GLY A 258 -30.13 8.28 -5.48
C GLY A 258 -30.47 7.01 -6.25
N VAL A 259 -29.52 6.10 -6.45
CA VAL A 259 -29.77 4.78 -7.06
C VAL A 259 -30.60 3.92 -6.10
N THR A 260 -31.91 3.92 -6.31
CA THR A 260 -32.87 3.13 -5.52
C THR A 260 -33.58 2.08 -6.36
N THR A 261 -33.27 1.98 -7.66
CA THR A 261 -34.00 1.10 -8.59
C THR A 261 -33.06 0.29 -9.46
N LEU A 262 -33.47 -0.95 -9.76
CA LEU A 262 -32.79 -1.86 -10.67
C LEU A 262 -32.58 -1.25 -12.07
N ALA A 263 -33.49 -0.38 -12.52
CA ALA A 263 -33.38 0.27 -13.83
C ALA A 263 -32.16 1.19 -13.92
N VAL A 264 -31.87 1.96 -12.86
CA VAL A 264 -30.69 2.84 -12.83
C VAL A 264 -29.41 2.01 -12.70
N ALA A 265 -29.39 1.01 -11.83
CA ALA A 265 -28.23 0.12 -11.68
C ALA A 265 -27.93 -0.64 -12.99
N THR A 266 -28.97 -1.13 -13.68
CA THR A 266 -28.83 -1.76 -14.99
C THR A 266 -28.30 -0.78 -16.02
N ARG A 267 -28.73 0.49 -16.01
CA ARG A 267 -28.17 1.52 -16.92
C ARG A 267 -26.66 1.70 -16.70
N CYS A 268 -26.23 1.82 -15.45
CA CYS A 268 -24.82 1.99 -15.08
C CYS A 268 -23.93 0.81 -15.53
N ASN A 269 -24.49 -0.40 -15.47
CA ASN A 269 -23.78 -1.65 -15.78
C ASN A 269 -23.89 -2.09 -17.25
N ALA A 270 -25.03 -1.87 -17.91
CA ALA A 270 -25.33 -2.41 -19.24
C ALA A 270 -24.75 -1.60 -20.40
N GLN A 271 -24.24 -0.37 -20.17
CA GLN A 271 -23.66 0.43 -21.25
C GLN A 271 -22.22 0.02 -21.52
N ALA A 272 -22.01 -1.00 -22.34
CA ALA A 272 -20.69 -1.40 -22.82
C ALA A 272 -19.97 -0.27 -23.58
N SER A 273 -20.70 0.67 -24.19
CA SER A 273 -20.15 1.88 -24.83
C SER A 273 -19.89 3.03 -23.85
N ALA A 274 -20.36 2.94 -22.59
CA ALA A 274 -20.00 3.90 -21.57
C ALA A 274 -18.57 3.65 -21.11
N LEU A 275 -17.85 4.76 -20.89
CA LEU A 275 -16.45 4.77 -20.50
C LEU A 275 -16.25 5.20 -19.05
N LEU A 276 -17.33 5.28 -18.25
CA LEU A 276 -17.34 5.67 -16.85
C LEU A 276 -17.78 4.51 -15.95
N GLY A 277 -17.17 4.36 -14.78
CA GLY A 277 -17.35 3.22 -13.87
C GLY A 277 -16.83 1.91 -14.48
N LYS A 278 -15.64 1.98 -15.09
CA LYS A 278 -15.03 0.93 -15.94
C LYS A 278 -13.52 0.86 -15.74
N VAL A 279 -12.95 -0.27 -16.15
CA VAL A 279 -11.55 -0.36 -16.59
C VAL A 279 -11.52 -0.55 -18.10
N LEU A 280 -10.83 0.36 -18.78
CA LEU A 280 -10.67 0.39 -20.23
C LEU A 280 -9.34 -0.27 -20.63
N ARG A 281 -9.26 -0.84 -21.83
CA ARG A 281 -8.04 -1.40 -22.42
C ARG A 281 -7.90 -1.00 -23.88
N ILE A 282 -6.82 -0.29 -24.22
CA ILE A 282 -6.57 0.28 -25.56
C ILE A 282 -5.15 0.00 -26.04
N ASP A 283 -4.94 0.04 -27.35
CA ASP A 283 -3.61 0.14 -27.96
C ASP A 283 -3.29 1.62 -28.25
N PRO A 284 -2.48 2.30 -27.43
CA PRO A 284 -2.25 3.74 -27.60
C PRO A 284 -1.21 4.07 -28.69
N ALA A 285 -0.64 3.07 -29.37
CA ALA A 285 0.32 3.26 -30.46
C ALA A 285 -0.34 3.33 -31.85
N ARG A 286 -1.59 2.90 -31.95
CA ARG A 286 -2.39 2.92 -33.18
C ARG A 286 -3.49 3.97 -33.14
N ASP A 287 -4.16 4.15 -34.26
CA ASP A 287 -5.35 4.99 -34.38
C ASP A 287 -6.33 4.34 -35.35
N ASP A 288 -7.35 3.68 -34.79
CA ASP A 288 -8.41 3.03 -35.57
C ASP A 288 -9.60 3.98 -35.80
N PHE A 289 -9.55 5.23 -35.32
CA PHE A 289 -10.62 6.23 -35.42
C PHE A 289 -10.09 7.59 -35.95
N PRO A 290 -9.41 7.62 -37.11
CA PRO A 290 -8.71 8.82 -37.59
C PRO A 290 -9.60 10.05 -37.85
N ASP A 291 -10.92 9.86 -38.00
CA ASP A 291 -11.89 10.94 -38.19
C ASP A 291 -12.52 11.44 -36.88
N ASP A 292 -12.18 10.82 -35.74
CA ASP A 292 -12.70 11.17 -34.41
C ASP A 292 -11.62 11.82 -33.55
N VAL A 293 -11.72 13.14 -33.39
CA VAL A 293 -10.74 13.92 -32.65
C VAL A 293 -10.59 13.51 -31.19
N ASP A 294 -11.61 12.88 -30.59
CA ASP A 294 -11.64 12.47 -29.19
C ASP A 294 -11.13 11.02 -28.99
N ARG A 295 -10.86 10.28 -30.08
CA ARG A 295 -10.41 8.88 -30.04
C ARG A 295 -9.23 8.67 -30.98
N ASN A 296 -8.03 8.57 -30.43
CA ASN A 296 -6.80 8.34 -31.19
C ASN A 296 -6.03 7.13 -30.63
N TYR A 297 -6.66 5.95 -30.69
CA TYR A 297 -6.13 4.68 -30.20
C TYR A 297 -6.58 3.51 -31.11
N GLY A 298 -5.88 2.39 -31.04
CA GLY A 298 -6.29 1.14 -31.65
C GLY A 298 -7.19 0.30 -30.74
N LEU A 299 -8.16 -0.39 -31.34
CA LEU A 299 -8.97 -1.40 -30.68
C LEU A 299 -8.19 -2.73 -30.63
N PRO A 300 -7.81 -3.23 -29.45
CA PRO A 300 -7.24 -4.56 -29.34
C PRO A 300 -8.20 -5.61 -29.92
N ALA A 301 -7.74 -6.45 -30.85
CA ALA A 301 -8.57 -7.51 -31.45
C ALA A 301 -9.09 -8.53 -30.42
N THR A 302 -8.43 -8.62 -29.27
CA THR A 302 -8.84 -9.44 -28.11
C THR A 302 -9.87 -8.77 -27.20
N ASN A 303 -10.24 -7.52 -27.46
CA ASN A 303 -11.44 -6.93 -26.85
C ASN A 303 -12.65 -7.45 -27.62
N ARG A 304 -13.75 -7.73 -26.92
CA ARG A 304 -14.97 -8.30 -27.53
C ARG A 304 -15.68 -7.29 -28.44
N ASP A 305 -16.27 -6.26 -27.84
CA ASP A 305 -17.13 -5.28 -28.53
C ASP A 305 -16.88 -3.82 -28.07
N SER A 306 -16.02 -3.61 -27.07
CA SER A 306 -15.74 -2.29 -26.49
C SER A 306 -14.35 -2.26 -25.85
N ILE A 307 -13.82 -1.07 -25.60
CA ILE A 307 -12.62 -0.89 -24.77
C ILE A 307 -12.89 -1.10 -23.28
N SER A 308 -14.16 -1.06 -22.85
CA SER A 308 -14.58 -1.31 -21.46
C SER A 308 -14.55 -2.80 -21.14
N ILE A 309 -13.41 -3.29 -20.63
CA ILE A 309 -13.18 -4.72 -20.37
C ILE A 309 -13.66 -5.18 -18.99
N LEU A 310 -13.69 -4.28 -18.00
CA LEU A 310 -14.26 -4.53 -16.68
C LEU A 310 -15.26 -3.42 -16.36
N ARG A 311 -16.33 -3.77 -15.64
CA ARG A 311 -17.46 -2.85 -15.39
C ARG A 311 -18.11 -3.09 -14.05
N GLY A 312 -18.78 -2.05 -13.54
CA GLY A 312 -19.45 -2.08 -12.23
C GLY A 312 -18.56 -1.56 -11.11
N PHE A 313 -17.80 -0.49 -11.40
CA PHE A 313 -17.00 0.23 -10.41
C PHE A 313 -17.62 1.59 -10.11
N ARG A 314 -17.41 2.07 -8.90
CA ARG A 314 -17.80 3.42 -8.45
C ARG A 314 -16.70 4.44 -8.76
N ASN A 315 -15.57 4.30 -8.11
CA ASN A 315 -14.40 5.16 -8.20
C ASN A 315 -13.11 4.32 -8.09
N PRO A 316 -12.75 3.56 -9.15
CA PRO A 316 -11.56 2.71 -9.18
C PRO A 316 -10.32 3.61 -9.26
N TYR A 317 -9.72 3.90 -8.10
CA TYR A 317 -8.81 5.03 -7.91
C TYR A 317 -7.33 4.68 -8.12
N ARG A 318 -6.85 3.57 -7.53
CA ARG A 318 -5.57 2.94 -7.90
C ARG A 318 -5.75 1.47 -8.19
N ALA A 319 -4.95 0.99 -9.13
CA ALA A 319 -4.87 -0.40 -9.50
C ALA A 319 -3.40 -0.82 -9.69
N SER A 320 -3.14 -2.11 -9.75
CA SER A 320 -1.82 -2.63 -10.08
C SER A 320 -1.90 -4.04 -10.64
N PHE A 321 -0.95 -4.36 -11.52
CA PHE A 321 -0.67 -5.75 -11.88
C PHE A 321 0.36 -6.31 -10.92
N ASP A 322 0.15 -7.55 -10.46
CA ASP A 322 1.19 -8.25 -9.70
C ASP A 322 2.40 -8.52 -10.62
N ARG A 323 3.57 -7.99 -10.24
CA ARG A 323 4.81 -8.15 -11.02
C ARG A 323 5.20 -9.62 -11.22
N ALA A 324 4.94 -10.47 -10.24
CA ALA A 324 5.27 -11.90 -10.31
C ALA A 324 4.19 -12.71 -11.05
N PHE A 325 2.96 -12.21 -11.08
CA PHE A 325 1.82 -12.83 -11.75
C PHE A 325 1.12 -11.79 -12.65
N PRO A 326 1.68 -11.49 -13.85
CA PRO A 326 1.24 -10.38 -14.73
C PRO A 326 -0.24 -10.34 -15.13
N ARG A 327 -0.96 -11.45 -14.91
CA ARG A 327 -2.39 -11.58 -15.17
C ARG A 327 -3.27 -11.21 -13.98
N ASN A 328 -2.72 -11.19 -12.77
CA ASN A 328 -3.43 -10.80 -11.56
C ASN A 328 -3.47 -9.28 -11.50
N PHE A 329 -4.67 -8.73 -11.60
CA PHE A 329 -4.93 -7.31 -11.60
C PHE A 329 -5.77 -6.96 -10.38
N TRP A 330 -5.23 -6.08 -9.56
CA TRP A 330 -5.83 -5.59 -8.34
C TRP A 330 -6.38 -4.19 -8.56
N VAL A 331 -7.59 -3.92 -8.09
CA VAL A 331 -8.26 -2.62 -8.25
C VAL A 331 -8.84 -2.21 -6.92
N GLY A 332 -8.42 -1.06 -6.37
CA GLY A 332 -9.11 -0.43 -5.26
C GLY A 332 -10.28 0.40 -5.77
N ASP A 333 -11.47 0.21 -5.20
CA ASP A 333 -12.67 0.96 -5.53
C ASP A 333 -13.21 1.70 -4.30
N ILE A 334 -13.19 3.04 -4.34
CA ILE A 334 -13.57 3.87 -3.20
C ILE A 334 -15.09 3.85 -3.05
N GLY A 335 -15.56 3.41 -1.89
CA GLY A 335 -16.95 3.27 -1.51
C GLY A 335 -17.70 4.60 -1.38
N GLN A 336 -19.02 4.53 -1.21
CA GLN A 336 -19.88 5.70 -1.01
C GLN A 336 -20.06 6.08 0.46
N GLY A 337 -20.38 5.10 1.30
CA GLY A 337 -20.75 5.32 2.70
C GLY A 337 -20.97 4.05 3.54
N ALA A 338 -20.96 2.86 2.95
CA ALA A 338 -21.12 1.59 3.65
C ALA A 338 -19.81 0.83 3.77
N GLN A 339 -19.14 0.58 2.64
CA GLN A 339 -17.92 -0.24 2.61
C GLN A 339 -16.92 0.26 1.56
N GLU A 340 -15.65 0.13 1.90
CA GLU A 340 -14.53 0.23 0.96
C GLU A 340 -14.17 -1.15 0.42
N GLU A 341 -13.65 -1.23 -0.81
CA GLU A 341 -13.27 -2.52 -1.40
C GLU A 341 -11.96 -2.50 -2.20
N VAL A 342 -11.35 -3.69 -2.28
CA VAL A 342 -10.29 -4.04 -3.22
C VAL A 342 -10.70 -5.33 -3.91
N ASP A 343 -10.58 -5.34 -5.22
CA ASP A 343 -10.86 -6.50 -6.06
C ASP A 343 -9.60 -7.08 -6.69
N LEU A 344 -9.55 -8.40 -6.79
CA LEU A 344 -8.56 -9.17 -7.53
C LEU A 344 -9.25 -9.93 -8.68
N VAL A 345 -8.90 -9.57 -9.90
CA VAL A 345 -9.33 -10.25 -11.14
C VAL A 345 -8.12 -10.82 -11.88
N GLN A 346 -8.28 -12.00 -12.47
CA GLN A 346 -7.29 -12.53 -13.40
C GLN A 346 -7.64 -12.17 -14.85
N ILE A 347 -6.91 -11.23 -15.44
CA ILE A 347 -7.01 -10.90 -16.87
C ILE A 347 -6.62 -12.13 -17.71
N LYS A 348 -7.47 -12.55 -18.64
CA LYS A 348 -7.26 -13.68 -19.56
C LYS A 348 -7.31 -13.19 -21.00
N ASN A 349 -6.19 -13.29 -21.71
CA ASN A 349 -6.03 -12.76 -23.06
C ASN A 349 -6.25 -13.80 -24.18
N THR A 350 -6.86 -14.94 -23.86
CA THR A 350 -7.02 -16.07 -24.79
C THR A 350 -8.46 -16.56 -24.83
N TYR A 351 -8.96 -16.80 -26.05
CA TYR A 351 -10.17 -17.58 -26.31
C TYR A 351 -9.95 -19.04 -25.89
N VAL A 352 -10.80 -19.57 -25.01
CA VAL A 352 -10.96 -21.02 -24.85
C VAL A 352 -12.36 -21.39 -25.32
N GLY A 353 -12.49 -21.73 -26.61
CA GLY A 353 -13.78 -22.05 -27.25
C GLY A 353 -14.71 -20.85 -27.45
N ASN A 354 -16.02 -21.11 -27.57
CA ASN A 354 -17.07 -20.09 -27.81
C ASN A 354 -17.57 -19.38 -26.54
N ASN A 355 -17.04 -19.71 -25.36
CA ASN A 355 -17.47 -19.11 -24.09
C ASN A 355 -16.38 -18.17 -23.58
N TYR A 356 -16.46 -16.90 -23.98
CA TYR A 356 -15.66 -15.82 -23.42
C TYR A 356 -16.21 -15.46 -22.03
N HIS A 357 -15.42 -15.67 -20.98
CA HIS A 357 -15.66 -15.05 -19.66
C HIS A 357 -14.64 -13.94 -19.48
N GLN A 358 -15.02 -12.70 -19.80
CA GLN A 358 -14.37 -11.49 -19.26
C GLN A 358 -15.20 -10.24 -19.51
N ASP A 359 -16.51 -10.41 -19.39
CA ASP A 359 -17.41 -9.33 -19.00
C ASP A 359 -17.55 -9.43 -17.48
N GLU A 360 -16.42 -9.31 -16.75
CA GLU A 360 -16.48 -9.32 -15.30
C GLU A 360 -17.22 -8.08 -14.86
N GLN A 361 -18.43 -8.35 -14.40
CA GLN A 361 -19.36 -7.40 -13.85
C GLN A 361 -19.09 -7.41 -12.36
N PHE A 362 -18.42 -6.38 -11.90
CA PHE A 362 -18.35 -5.97 -10.51
C PHE A 362 -19.72 -5.43 -10.10
N ASP A 363 -19.95 -5.32 -8.81
CA ASP A 363 -21.30 -5.25 -8.31
C ASP A 363 -21.84 -3.83 -8.13
N TRP A 364 -21.02 -2.78 -8.26
CA TRP A 364 -21.54 -1.40 -8.15
C TRP A 364 -22.52 -1.08 -9.31
N PRO A 365 -23.65 -0.38 -9.07
CA PRO A 365 -24.16 0.07 -7.77
C PRO A 365 -25.18 -0.90 -7.13
N LEU A 366 -25.24 -2.17 -7.55
CA LEU A 366 -26.11 -3.17 -6.91
C LEU A 366 -25.63 -3.52 -5.50
N LEU A 367 -24.32 -3.71 -5.34
CA LEU A 367 -23.64 -3.82 -4.05
C LEU A 367 -22.65 -2.68 -3.87
N GLU A 368 -22.45 -2.31 -2.61
CA GLU A 368 -21.33 -1.52 -2.14
C GLU A 368 -20.46 -2.43 -1.26
N GLY A 369 -19.37 -2.95 -1.81
CA GLY A 369 -18.69 -4.10 -1.22
C GLY A 369 -19.62 -5.33 -1.17
N ASP A 370 -19.86 -5.84 0.04
CA ASP A 370 -20.78 -6.95 0.32
C ASP A 370 -22.18 -6.48 0.76
N VAL A 371 -22.40 -5.17 0.83
CA VAL A 371 -23.68 -4.60 1.29
C VAL A 371 -24.61 -4.37 0.11
N VAL A 372 -25.84 -4.87 0.22
CA VAL A 372 -26.89 -4.62 -0.77
C VAL A 372 -27.21 -3.12 -0.81
N HIS A 373 -26.93 -2.50 -1.94
CA HIS A 373 -27.19 -1.08 -2.18
C HIS A 373 -28.52 -0.86 -2.92
N VAL A 374 -28.90 -1.78 -3.80
CA VAL A 374 -30.21 -1.79 -4.50
C VAL A 374 -31.03 -3.02 -4.10
N SER A 375 -32.30 -2.82 -3.73
CA SER A 375 -33.17 -3.85 -3.15
C SER A 375 -33.55 -5.05 -4.06
N ASP A 376 -33.02 -5.09 -5.28
CA ASP A 376 -33.19 -6.20 -6.22
C ASP A 376 -31.82 -6.61 -6.78
N ILE A 377 -31.33 -7.76 -6.30
CA ILE A 377 -30.05 -8.36 -6.66
C ILE A 377 -30.17 -9.45 -7.72
N SER A 378 -31.33 -9.59 -8.39
CA SER A 378 -31.54 -10.59 -9.45
C SER A 378 -30.58 -10.45 -10.64
N TYR A 379 -29.91 -9.30 -10.75
CA TYR A 379 -28.91 -8.99 -11.78
C TYR A 379 -27.46 -9.33 -11.37
N LEU A 380 -27.21 -9.74 -10.12
CA LEU A 380 -25.87 -10.17 -9.73
C LEU A 380 -25.43 -11.38 -10.54
N ARG A 381 -24.20 -11.33 -11.05
CA ARG A 381 -23.57 -12.42 -11.78
C ARG A 381 -22.52 -13.05 -10.87
N GLY A 382 -22.37 -14.37 -10.93
CA GLY A 382 -21.34 -15.06 -10.15
C GLY A 382 -19.96 -14.45 -10.42
N ALA A 383 -19.27 -14.03 -9.36
CA ALA A 383 -18.02 -13.30 -9.44
C ALA A 383 -16.88 -14.17 -9.97
N GLY A 384 -16.19 -13.69 -11.01
CA GLY A 384 -14.93 -14.24 -11.51
C GLY A 384 -13.69 -13.69 -10.80
N TYR A 385 -13.91 -12.84 -9.79
CA TYR A 385 -12.92 -12.09 -9.03
C TYR A 385 -13.03 -12.42 -7.54
N SER A 386 -12.01 -12.04 -6.77
CA SER A 386 -12.04 -12.04 -5.31
C SER A 386 -12.18 -10.61 -4.81
N ARG A 387 -13.07 -10.40 -3.84
CA ARG A 387 -13.32 -9.10 -3.21
C ARG A 387 -12.82 -9.11 -1.77
N PHE A 388 -12.28 -7.99 -1.33
CA PHE A 388 -11.89 -7.72 0.05
C PHE A 388 -12.53 -6.41 0.50
N THR A 389 -13.27 -6.42 1.61
CA THR A 389 -14.08 -5.28 2.05
C THR A 389 -13.73 -4.80 3.46
N TRP A 390 -13.97 -3.50 3.69
CA TRP A 390 -13.88 -2.88 5.01
C TRP A 390 -15.12 -2.03 5.27
N ASN A 391 -15.75 -2.21 6.43
CA ASN A 391 -16.84 -1.34 6.86
C ASN A 391 -16.34 0.08 7.13
N HIS A 392 -17.15 1.07 6.75
CA HIS A 392 -16.94 2.46 7.16
C HIS A 392 -16.92 2.60 8.69
N GLY A 393 -16.07 3.49 9.20
CA GLY A 393 -15.95 3.75 10.62
C GLY A 393 -14.55 4.11 11.09
N ASN A 394 -14.39 4.18 12.41
CA ASN A 394 -13.19 4.70 13.06
C ASN A 394 -12.39 3.63 13.81
N GLY A 395 -12.84 2.37 13.85
CA GLY A 395 -12.10 1.28 14.48
C GLY A 395 -10.91 0.82 13.65
N ASP A 396 -10.03 0.02 14.25
CA ASP A 396 -8.80 -0.47 13.61
C ASP A 396 -9.05 -1.44 12.44
N TYR A 397 -10.28 -1.93 12.30
CA TYR A 397 -10.73 -2.80 11.22
C TYR A 397 -11.59 -2.05 10.19
N ASN A 398 -11.73 -0.73 10.34
CA ASN A 398 -12.53 0.12 9.47
C ASN A 398 -11.64 0.95 8.54
N ALA A 399 -12.21 1.33 7.40
CA ALA A 399 -11.63 2.24 6.43
C ALA A 399 -12.74 3.14 5.86
N ASN A 400 -12.39 4.28 5.26
CA ASN A 400 -13.38 5.24 4.76
C ASN A 400 -13.04 5.78 3.34
N ALA A 401 -11.89 5.42 2.79
CA ALA A 401 -11.45 5.69 1.42
C ALA A 401 -10.20 4.83 1.10
N ILE A 402 -10.37 3.53 0.82
CA ILE A 402 -9.26 2.64 0.44
C ILE A 402 -8.80 3.01 -0.97
N VAL A 403 -7.57 3.53 -1.08
CA VAL A 403 -7.04 4.01 -2.36
C VAL A 403 -6.56 2.88 -3.28
N GLY A 404 -6.43 1.65 -2.77
CA GLY A 404 -5.74 0.54 -3.45
C GLY A 404 -4.24 0.50 -3.14
N GLY A 405 -3.47 -0.30 -3.89
CA GLY A 405 -2.03 -0.44 -3.70
C GLY A 405 -1.39 -1.54 -4.54
N TYR A 406 -0.41 -2.27 -3.99
CA TYR A 406 0.46 -3.19 -4.73
C TYR A 406 0.72 -4.49 -3.99
N VAL A 407 0.89 -5.59 -4.74
CA VAL A 407 1.49 -6.81 -4.21
C VAL A 407 2.98 -6.56 -4.01
N TYR A 408 3.44 -6.61 -2.77
CA TYR A 408 4.84 -6.36 -2.46
C TYR A 408 5.74 -7.45 -3.06
N ARG A 409 6.65 -7.04 -3.95
CA ARG A 409 7.67 -7.87 -4.61
C ARG A 409 9.08 -7.28 -4.45
N GLY A 410 9.28 -6.46 -3.43
CA GLY A 410 10.55 -5.77 -3.14
C GLY A 410 11.54 -6.61 -2.34
N PRO A 411 12.56 -6.00 -1.72
CA PRO A 411 13.58 -6.72 -0.96
C PRO A 411 13.18 -7.15 0.46
N ALA A 412 12.15 -6.57 1.07
CA ALA A 412 11.69 -7.00 2.39
C ALA A 412 11.03 -8.38 2.33
N GLU A 413 11.69 -9.40 2.90
CA GLU A 413 11.24 -10.79 2.77
C GLU A 413 9.89 -11.07 3.44
N SER A 414 9.63 -10.48 4.61
CA SER A 414 8.36 -10.71 5.33
C SER A 414 7.12 -10.15 4.64
N LEU A 415 7.29 -9.23 3.68
CA LEU A 415 6.19 -8.62 2.95
C LEU A 415 5.89 -9.35 1.63
N GLN A 416 6.71 -10.32 1.23
CA GLN A 416 6.58 -10.97 -0.08
C GLN A 416 5.17 -11.52 -0.33
N GLY A 417 4.57 -11.08 -1.44
CA GLY A 417 3.28 -11.58 -1.90
C GLY A 417 2.06 -11.06 -1.14
N ILE A 418 2.25 -10.14 -0.19
CA ILE A 418 1.16 -9.44 0.49
C ILE A 418 0.74 -8.25 -0.39
N TYR A 419 -0.55 -8.14 -0.71
CA TYR A 419 -1.10 -6.93 -1.30
C TYR A 419 -1.28 -5.87 -0.22
N ILE A 420 -0.62 -4.74 -0.36
CA ILE A 420 -0.60 -3.67 0.63
C ILE A 420 -1.43 -2.51 0.09
N ALA A 421 -2.41 -2.07 0.87
CA ALA A 421 -3.33 -0.99 0.55
C ALA A 421 -3.43 0.00 1.72
N GLY A 422 -3.91 1.21 1.43
CA GLY A 422 -4.01 2.28 2.40
C GLY A 422 -5.34 2.99 2.36
N ASP A 423 -5.72 3.57 3.48
CA ASP A 423 -6.89 4.40 3.65
C ASP A 423 -6.49 5.89 3.61
N TYR A 424 -7.04 6.64 2.66
CA TYR A 424 -6.78 8.08 2.55
C TYR A 424 -7.25 8.84 3.79
N SER A 425 -8.37 8.42 4.40
CA SER A 425 -9.04 9.18 5.45
C SER A 425 -8.39 9.05 6.84
N SER A 426 -7.62 7.98 7.08
CA SER A 426 -7.04 7.68 8.40
C SER A 426 -5.56 7.34 8.40
N GLY A 427 -4.91 7.26 7.24
CA GLY A 427 -3.51 6.86 7.13
C GLY A 427 -3.27 5.38 7.47
N ARG A 428 -4.32 4.59 7.67
CA ARG A 428 -4.21 3.16 7.99
C ARG A 428 -3.70 2.38 6.81
N ILE A 429 -2.87 1.37 7.09
CA ILE A 429 -2.30 0.47 6.09
C ILE A 429 -2.74 -0.95 6.40
N PHE A 430 -3.28 -1.61 5.38
CA PHE A 430 -3.79 -2.97 5.43
C PHE A 430 -2.98 -3.88 4.51
N GLY A 431 -2.92 -5.15 4.84
CA GLY A 431 -2.33 -6.19 4.00
C GLY A 431 -3.34 -7.27 3.66
N ILE A 432 -3.28 -7.84 2.47
CA ILE A 432 -4.13 -8.95 2.04
C ILE A 432 -3.20 -10.08 1.61
N ARG A 433 -3.36 -11.24 2.25
CA ARG A 433 -2.76 -12.47 1.75
C ARG A 433 -3.70 -13.09 0.74
N ASN A 434 -3.18 -13.44 -0.43
CA ASN A 434 -3.95 -14.18 -1.43
C ASN A 434 -4.04 -15.68 -1.06
N ASP A 435 -4.53 -15.95 0.15
CA ASP A 435 -4.74 -17.30 0.70
C ASP A 435 -6.22 -17.68 0.78
N GLY A 436 -7.13 -16.75 0.43
CA GLY A 436 -8.58 -16.96 0.36
C GLY A 436 -9.27 -17.02 1.73
N VAL A 437 -8.59 -16.72 2.84
CA VAL A 437 -9.14 -16.88 4.20
C VAL A 437 -8.79 -15.74 5.16
N SER A 438 -7.69 -15.00 4.93
CA SER A 438 -7.19 -14.02 5.90
C SER A 438 -8.07 -12.76 6.03
N ALA A 439 -8.44 -12.40 7.27
CA ALA A 439 -9.26 -11.23 7.65
C ALA A 439 -8.56 -9.86 7.47
N GLY A 440 -7.61 -9.75 6.54
CA GLY A 440 -6.74 -8.58 6.38
C GLY A 440 -5.69 -8.44 7.50
N LEU A 441 -4.46 -8.11 7.14
CA LEU A 441 -3.38 -7.75 8.05
C LEU A 441 -3.49 -6.27 8.41
N ARG A 442 -3.14 -5.95 9.65
CA ARG A 442 -3.04 -4.57 10.13
C ARG A 442 -1.56 -4.20 10.13
N LEU A 443 -1.16 -3.34 9.20
CA LEU A 443 0.24 -3.00 8.96
C LEU A 443 0.58 -1.58 9.43
N THR A 444 -0.40 -0.76 9.82
CA THR A 444 -0.19 0.64 10.23
C THR A 444 0.92 0.82 11.26
N ALA A 445 0.97 -0.03 12.29
CA ALA A 445 1.99 0.07 13.35
C ALA A 445 3.39 -0.26 12.85
N SER A 446 3.53 -1.29 12.01
CA SER A 446 4.83 -1.72 11.45
C SER A 446 5.30 -0.85 10.27
N PHE A 447 4.42 0.00 9.73
CA PHE A 447 4.72 0.95 8.66
C PHE A 447 5.03 2.36 9.18
N ARG A 448 5.25 2.54 10.49
CA ARG A 448 5.64 3.83 11.06
C ARG A 448 6.95 4.32 10.41
N PRO A 449 6.97 5.56 9.85
CA PRO A 449 8.16 6.09 9.21
C PRO A 449 9.21 6.52 10.25
N ASP A 450 10.47 6.53 9.83
CA ASP A 450 11.60 7.05 10.61
C ASP A 450 11.56 8.57 10.84
N ALA A 451 10.85 9.32 9.99
CA ALA A 451 10.61 10.74 10.12
C ALA A 451 9.32 11.14 9.37
N GLY A 452 8.63 12.18 9.82
CA GLY A 452 7.35 12.60 9.23
C GLY A 452 6.17 11.76 9.72
N SER A 453 5.02 11.89 9.06
CA SER A 453 3.81 11.12 9.36
C SER A 453 3.12 10.64 8.08
N ILE A 454 2.39 9.54 8.17
CA ILE A 454 1.58 9.00 7.07
C ILE A 454 0.14 9.20 7.50
N ASP A 455 -0.47 10.29 7.06
CA ASP A 455 -1.77 10.74 7.57
C ASP A 455 -2.86 10.66 6.49
N HIS A 456 -2.54 11.03 5.24
CA HIS A 456 -3.47 11.01 4.11
C HIS A 456 -2.87 10.24 2.92
N ILE A 457 -2.93 8.91 2.97
CA ILE A 457 -2.37 8.06 1.91
C ILE A 457 -3.15 8.28 0.60
N SER A 458 -2.56 9.03 -0.32
CA SER A 458 -3.14 9.35 -1.63
C SER A 458 -2.85 8.31 -2.69
N SER A 459 -1.83 7.48 -2.51
CA SER A 459 -1.43 6.41 -3.43
C SER A 459 -0.29 5.59 -2.84
N PHE A 460 0.01 4.49 -3.51
CA PHE A 460 1.29 3.81 -3.46
C PHE A 460 1.98 3.91 -4.83
N GLY A 461 3.24 3.52 -4.89
CA GLY A 461 4.02 3.39 -6.12
C GLY A 461 5.11 2.34 -5.97
N GLU A 462 5.72 1.91 -7.07
CA GLU A 462 6.88 1.02 -7.04
C GLU A 462 7.99 1.54 -7.95
N ASP A 463 9.24 1.21 -7.60
CA ASP A 463 10.37 1.37 -8.51
C ASP A 463 10.67 0.09 -9.31
N GLN A 464 11.71 0.14 -10.16
CA GLN A 464 12.10 -1.00 -10.97
C GLN A 464 12.60 -2.21 -10.16
N ARG A 465 13.01 -2.00 -8.90
CA ARG A 465 13.47 -3.04 -7.97
C ARG A 465 12.34 -3.65 -7.15
N GLY A 466 11.12 -3.12 -7.29
CA GLY A 466 9.95 -3.54 -6.52
C GLY A 466 9.90 -2.94 -5.11
N ASN A 467 10.72 -1.92 -4.80
CA ASN A 467 10.54 -1.20 -3.54
C ASN A 467 9.19 -0.50 -3.56
N LEU A 468 8.43 -0.63 -2.47
CA LEU A 468 7.13 -0.01 -2.31
C LEU A 468 7.30 1.40 -1.75
N TYR A 469 6.66 2.36 -2.42
CA TYR A 469 6.59 3.76 -2.00
C TYR A 469 5.18 4.11 -1.55
N ILE A 470 5.09 4.99 -0.56
CA ILE A 470 3.83 5.49 0.02
C ILE A 470 3.77 6.98 -0.27
N VAL A 471 2.68 7.41 -0.90
CA VAL A 471 2.48 8.80 -1.31
C VAL A 471 1.48 9.44 -0.35
N ASP A 472 1.99 10.32 0.51
CA ASP A 472 1.17 11.04 1.47
C ASP A 472 0.74 12.41 0.89
N TYR A 473 -0.56 12.66 0.88
CA TYR A 473 -1.15 13.84 0.25
C TYR A 473 -0.68 15.16 0.88
N ASP A 474 -0.18 15.13 2.11
CA ASP A 474 0.34 16.29 2.82
C ASP A 474 1.77 16.67 2.39
N GLY A 475 2.33 15.93 1.44
CA GLY A 475 3.51 16.34 0.69
C GLY A 475 4.76 15.51 0.96
N GLU A 476 4.61 14.35 1.58
CA GLU A 476 5.70 13.43 1.89
C GLU A 476 5.68 12.18 0.98
N LEU A 477 6.87 11.67 0.68
CA LEU A 477 7.08 10.39 -0.01
C LEU A 477 7.91 9.48 0.89
N PHE A 478 7.45 8.26 1.09
CA PHE A 478 8.13 7.24 1.90
C PHE A 478 8.47 6.02 1.07
N VAL A 479 9.43 5.22 1.52
CA VAL A 479 9.82 3.95 0.91
C VAL A 479 9.96 2.87 1.99
N VAL A 480 9.49 1.66 1.67
CA VAL A 480 9.68 0.47 2.50
C VAL A 480 11.03 -0.16 2.18
N MET A 481 11.92 -0.18 3.16
CA MET A 481 13.29 -0.67 3.07
C MET A 481 13.43 -2.00 3.81
N PRO A 482 14.31 -2.92 3.38
CA PRO A 482 14.62 -4.11 4.17
C PRO A 482 15.27 -3.72 5.51
N GLY A 483 15.11 -4.59 6.51
CA GLY A 483 15.56 -4.40 7.89
C GLY A 483 17.03 -4.65 8.13
#